data_AF-A0AAF0ILR3-F1
#
_entry.id   AF-A0AAF0ILR3-F1
#
_cell.length_a   1.000
_cell.length_b   1.000
_cell.length_c   1.000
_cell.angle_alpha   90.00
_cell.angle_beta   90.00
_cell.angle_gamma   90.00
#
_symmetry.space_group_name_H-M   'P 1'
#
loop_
_entity.id
_entity.type
_entity.pdbx_description
1 polymer ?
#
loop_
_entity_poly.entity_id
_entity_poly.type
_entity_poly.pdbx_seq_one_letter_code
_entity_poly.pdbx_strand_id
1 'polypeptide(L)'
;MASALNADHIYDGLWRFEREVRLRYPHLDKVMQSLRDEHGGVPAIHLIDLWPSIVDRRIFHSKVQTDAFERILERWQDSKNLGKEFAFLHSFDSEGSLSKTWQLPYSTEENAVKTAEGMKKWLQKRRGAQP
;
A
#
# COMPACT_ATOMS: atom_id res chain seq x y z
N MET A 1 -7.49 12.46 -6.62
CA MET A 1 -8.02 12.34 -5.24
C MET A 1 -8.17 10.87 -4.80
N ALA A 2 -8.77 9.98 -5.61
CA ALA A 2 -8.91 8.56 -5.22
C ALA A 2 -7.57 7.83 -4.95
N SER A 3 -6.51 8.14 -5.71
CA SER A 3 -5.20 7.50 -5.53
C SER A 3 -4.51 7.80 -4.20
N ALA A 4 -4.54 9.06 -3.76
CA ALA A 4 -3.96 9.46 -2.46
C ALA A 4 -4.72 8.80 -1.31
N LEU A 5 -6.05 8.79 -1.40
CA LEU A 5 -6.92 8.13 -0.41
C LEU A 5 -6.62 6.63 -0.29
N ASN A 6 -6.52 5.92 -1.42
CA ASN A 6 -6.19 4.49 -1.43
C ASN A 6 -4.80 4.22 -0.83
N ALA A 7 -3.81 5.06 -1.18
CA ALA A 7 -2.48 4.96 -0.60
C ALA A 7 -2.51 5.14 0.92
N ASP A 8 -3.13 6.20 1.39
CA ASP A 8 -3.29 6.50 2.82
C ASP A 8 -3.89 5.32 3.58
N HIS A 9 -4.97 4.72 3.07
CA HIS A 9 -5.64 3.59 3.73
C HIS A 9 -4.80 2.31 3.81
N ILE A 10 -3.99 2.03 2.79
CA ILE A 10 -3.07 0.89 2.82
C ILE A 10 -1.96 1.15 3.82
N TYR A 11 -1.37 2.35 3.82
CA TYR A 11 -0.35 2.73 4.79
C TYR A 11 -0.88 2.77 6.24
N ASP A 12 -2.09 3.28 6.47
CA ASP A 12 -2.77 3.27 7.77
C ASP A 12 -3.08 1.83 8.22
N GLY A 13 -3.56 0.97 7.33
CA GLY A 13 -3.81 -0.44 7.65
C GLY A 13 -2.55 -1.19 8.10
N LEU A 14 -1.42 -0.93 7.44
CA LEU A 14 -0.10 -1.44 7.78
C LEU A 14 0.41 -0.86 9.11
N TRP A 15 0.24 0.44 9.32
CA TRP A 15 0.64 1.13 10.55
C TRP A 15 -0.19 0.68 11.77
N ARG A 16 -1.50 0.47 11.62
CA ARG A 16 -2.36 -0.09 12.67
C ARG A 16 -1.92 -1.50 13.05
N PHE A 17 -1.59 -2.33 12.05
CA PHE A 17 -1.04 -3.66 12.31
C PHE A 17 0.27 -3.56 13.11
N GLU A 18 1.17 -2.66 12.72
CA GLU A 18 2.39 -2.39 13.50
C GLU A 18 2.05 -2.05 14.96
N ARG A 19 1.22 -1.04 15.16
CA ARG A 19 0.93 -0.50 16.48
C ARG A 19 0.30 -1.56 17.40
N GLU A 20 -0.53 -2.43 16.86
CA GLU A 20 -1.26 -3.45 17.63
C GLU A 20 -0.41 -4.70 17.91
N VAL A 21 0.49 -5.09 17.00
CA VAL A 21 1.15 -6.42 17.07
C VAL A 21 2.64 -6.47 16.75
N ARG A 22 3.34 -5.32 16.61
CA ARG A 22 4.77 -5.23 16.23
C ARG A 22 5.70 -6.17 17.00
N LEU A 23 5.48 -6.36 18.30
CA LEU A 23 6.32 -7.23 19.13
C LEU A 23 6.22 -8.72 18.74
N ARG A 24 5.14 -9.14 18.06
CA ARG A 24 4.85 -10.52 17.69
C ARG A 24 5.16 -10.84 16.22
N TYR A 25 5.18 -9.82 15.33
CA TYR A 25 5.23 -10.04 13.87
C TYR A 25 6.19 -9.08 13.13
N PRO A 26 7.48 -9.43 13.00
CA PRO A 26 8.52 -8.55 12.44
C PRO A 26 8.55 -8.46 10.90
N HIS A 27 7.56 -9.02 10.20
CA HIS A 27 7.56 -9.04 8.72
C HIS A 27 7.13 -7.71 8.09
N LEU A 28 6.60 -6.78 8.88
CA LEU A 28 6.07 -5.52 8.39
C LEU A 28 7.12 -4.64 7.70
N ASP A 29 8.32 -4.52 8.29
CA ASP A 29 9.39 -3.67 7.74
C ASP A 29 9.71 -4.03 6.28
N LYS A 30 9.65 -5.33 5.95
CA LYS A 30 9.89 -5.82 4.59
C LYS A 30 8.76 -5.45 3.63
N VAL A 31 7.50 -5.48 4.09
CA VAL A 31 6.35 -5.04 3.28
C VAL A 31 6.44 -3.54 3.00
N MET A 32 6.68 -2.75 4.04
CA MET A 32 6.83 -1.30 3.94
C MET A 32 7.99 -0.91 3.04
N GLN A 33 9.14 -1.58 3.17
CA GLN A 33 10.27 -1.34 2.30
C GLN A 33 9.97 -1.73 0.85
N SER A 34 9.37 -2.90 0.61
CA SER A 34 9.00 -3.33 -0.75
C SER A 34 8.02 -2.36 -1.41
N LEU A 35 7.08 -1.79 -0.66
CA LEU A 35 6.19 -0.76 -1.17
C LEU A 35 6.95 0.53 -1.48
N ARG A 36 7.89 0.95 -0.64
CA ARG A 36 8.71 2.15 -0.90
C ARG A 36 9.60 1.97 -2.11
N ASP A 37 10.18 0.79 -2.32
CA ASP A 37 11.09 0.51 -3.43
C ASP A 37 10.41 0.73 -4.80
N GLU A 38 9.10 0.46 -4.90
CA GLU A 38 8.28 0.72 -6.10
C GLU A 38 8.15 2.20 -6.45
N HIS A 39 8.45 3.06 -5.48
CA HIS A 39 8.27 4.50 -5.52
C HIS A 39 9.62 5.23 -5.36
N GLY A 40 10.75 4.55 -5.53
CA GLY A 40 12.07 5.15 -5.36
C GLY A 40 12.44 5.45 -3.90
N GLY A 41 11.92 4.67 -2.96
CA GLY A 41 12.24 4.74 -1.53
C GLY A 41 11.29 5.59 -0.69
N VAL A 42 10.29 6.22 -1.30
CA VAL A 42 9.31 7.08 -0.60
C VAL A 42 7.92 6.43 -0.53
N PRO A 43 7.08 6.79 0.45
CA PRO A 43 5.68 6.37 0.48
C PRO A 43 4.90 6.88 -0.74
N ALA A 44 4.00 6.05 -1.27
CA ALA A 44 3.18 6.40 -2.44
C ALA A 44 2.34 7.66 -2.21
N ILE A 45 1.79 7.83 -1.01
CA ILE A 45 1.00 9.01 -0.65
C ILE A 45 1.80 10.31 -0.84
N HIS A 46 3.07 10.34 -0.42
CA HIS A 46 3.92 11.51 -0.60
C HIS A 46 4.18 11.82 -2.07
N LEU A 47 4.35 10.79 -2.91
CA LEU A 47 4.47 11.00 -4.36
C LEU A 47 3.18 11.51 -4.99
N ILE A 48 2.04 10.94 -4.61
CA ILE A 48 0.74 11.27 -5.19
C ILE A 48 0.28 12.66 -4.73
N ASP A 49 0.54 13.06 -3.50
CA ASP A 49 0.21 14.39 -2.98
C ASP A 49 1.02 15.50 -3.65
N LEU A 50 2.20 15.18 -4.18
CA LEU A 50 2.98 16.12 -4.99
C LEU A 50 2.38 16.30 -6.39
N TRP A 51 1.54 15.39 -6.88
CA TRP A 51 1.00 15.43 -8.25
C TRP A 51 0.30 16.74 -8.63
N PRO A 52 -0.59 17.34 -7.80
CA PRO A 52 -1.22 18.62 -8.12
C PRO A 52 -0.21 19.79 -8.20
N SER A 53 0.96 19.65 -7.57
CA SER A 53 2.07 20.60 -7.68
C SER A 53 2.99 20.29 -8.88
N ILE A 54 2.88 19.09 -9.45
CA ILE A 54 3.61 18.60 -10.63
C ILE A 54 2.76 18.76 -11.92
N VAL A 55 1.79 19.68 -11.93
CA VAL A 55 1.06 20.06 -13.16
C VAL A 55 2.02 20.51 -14.26
N ASP A 56 3.23 20.94 -13.88
CA ASP A 56 4.33 21.11 -14.81
C ASP A 56 5.14 19.81 -14.99
N ARG A 57 4.85 19.07 -16.07
CA ARG A 57 5.61 17.87 -16.49
C ARG A 57 7.11 18.11 -16.67
N ARG A 58 7.57 19.37 -16.68
CA ARG A 58 8.99 19.77 -16.73
C ARG A 58 9.80 19.38 -15.47
N ILE A 59 9.14 19.03 -14.37
CA ILE A 59 9.82 18.52 -13.16
C ILE A 59 10.43 17.14 -13.44
N PHE A 60 9.80 16.35 -14.32
CA PHE A 60 10.41 15.11 -14.80
C PHE A 60 11.45 15.45 -15.86
N HIS A 61 12.68 15.03 -15.61
CA HIS A 61 13.81 15.27 -16.52
C HIS A 61 13.82 14.33 -17.72
N SER A 62 12.93 13.33 -17.73
CA SER A 62 12.80 12.38 -18.85
C SER A 62 11.39 11.82 -18.99
N LYS A 63 11.04 11.38 -20.20
CA LYS A 63 9.82 10.63 -20.49
C LYS A 63 9.71 9.37 -19.64
N VAL A 64 10.83 8.69 -19.35
CA VAL A 64 10.86 7.48 -18.51
C VAL A 64 10.35 7.77 -17.10
N GLN A 65 10.71 8.92 -16.52
CA GLN A 65 10.24 9.32 -15.20
C GLN A 65 8.74 9.65 -15.22
N THR A 66 8.27 10.35 -16.26
CA THR A 66 6.83 10.63 -16.45
C THR A 66 6.04 9.33 -16.58
N ASP A 67 6.46 8.41 -17.44
CA ASP A 67 5.79 7.13 -17.67
C ASP A 67 5.81 6.24 -16.42
N ALA A 68 6.86 6.30 -15.60
CA ALA A 68 6.92 5.58 -14.33
C ALA A 68 5.92 6.16 -13.31
N PHE A 69 5.83 7.49 -13.23
CA PHE A 69 4.89 8.17 -12.34
C PHE A 69 3.44 7.94 -12.73
N GLU A 70 3.12 8.00 -14.03
CA GLU A 70 1.77 7.73 -14.54
C GLU A 70 1.33 6.29 -14.20
N ARG A 71 2.21 5.30 -14.33
CA ARG A 71 1.93 3.91 -13.91
C ARG A 71 1.67 3.79 -12.41
N ILE A 72 2.42 4.52 -11.58
CA ILE A 72 2.18 4.58 -10.13
C ILE A 72 0.77 5.13 -9.90
N LEU A 73 0.43 6.27 -10.50
CA LEU A 73 -0.90 6.87 -10.37
C LEU A 73 -2.02 5.91 -10.79
N GLU A 74 -1.91 5.30 -11.97
CA GLU A 74 -2.90 4.37 -12.51
C GLU A 74 -3.16 3.21 -11.55
N ARG A 75 -2.08 2.58 -11.04
CA ARG A 75 -2.20 1.51 -10.05
C ARG A 75 -2.94 2.00 -8.80
N TRP A 76 -2.56 3.15 -8.27
CA TRP A 76 -3.15 3.65 -7.03
C TRP A 76 -4.60 4.13 -7.21
N GLN A 77 -5.04 4.42 -8.44
CA GLN A 77 -6.45 4.70 -8.76
C GLN A 77 -7.32 3.45 -8.83
N ASP A 78 -6.75 2.27 -9.12
CA ASP A 78 -7.50 1.02 -9.25
C ASP A 78 -7.82 0.40 -7.88
N SER A 79 -8.81 0.96 -7.20
CA SER A 79 -9.26 0.51 -5.88
C SER A 79 -9.66 -0.96 -5.86
N LYS A 80 -10.23 -1.48 -6.96
CA LYS A 80 -10.68 -2.87 -7.05
C LYS A 80 -9.51 -3.84 -7.04
N ASN A 81 -8.46 -3.55 -7.80
CA ASN A 81 -7.26 -4.38 -7.79
C ASN A 81 -6.47 -4.22 -6.49
N LEU A 82 -6.37 -3.00 -5.94
CA LEU A 82 -5.77 -2.79 -4.63
C LEU A 82 -6.51 -3.53 -3.51
N GLY A 83 -7.83 -3.50 -3.49
CA GLY A 83 -8.64 -4.22 -2.50
C GLY A 83 -8.42 -5.73 -2.55
N LYS A 84 -8.20 -6.30 -3.74
CA LYS A 84 -7.81 -7.72 -3.89
C LYS A 84 -6.37 -7.97 -3.46
N GLU A 85 -5.45 -7.10 -3.85
CA GLU A 85 -4.02 -7.22 -3.54
C GLU A 85 -3.77 -7.17 -2.03
N PHE A 86 -4.48 -6.27 -1.35
CA PHE A 86 -4.37 -5.99 0.08
C PHE A 86 -5.57 -6.48 0.89
N ALA A 87 -6.30 -7.50 0.41
CA ALA A 87 -7.46 -8.06 1.10
C ALA A 87 -7.15 -8.61 2.51
N PHE A 88 -5.87 -8.88 2.79
CA PHE A 88 -5.39 -9.27 4.12
C PHE A 88 -5.34 -8.11 5.12
N LEU A 89 -5.43 -6.87 4.63
CA LEU A 89 -5.66 -5.68 5.45
C LEU A 89 -7.17 -5.52 5.60
N HIS A 90 -7.64 -5.37 6.84
CA HIS A 90 -9.04 -5.09 7.14
C HIS A 90 -9.48 -3.66 6.76
N SER A 91 -8.70 -2.99 5.89
CA SER A 91 -8.94 -1.64 5.37
C SER A 91 -9.97 -1.61 4.23
N PHE A 92 -10.26 -2.76 3.62
CA PHE A 92 -11.23 -2.88 2.52
C PHE A 92 -12.37 -3.84 2.90
N ASP A 93 -13.59 -3.54 2.46
CA ASP A 93 -14.72 -4.46 2.54
C ASP A 93 -14.71 -5.49 1.39
N SER A 94 -15.69 -6.40 1.40
CA SER A 94 -15.82 -7.47 0.40
C SER A 94 -16.02 -6.97 -1.04
N GLU A 95 -16.39 -5.70 -1.22
CA GLU A 95 -16.58 -5.08 -2.54
C GLU A 95 -15.30 -4.33 -2.99
N GLY A 96 -14.25 -4.32 -2.17
CA GLY A 96 -13.03 -3.57 -2.42
C GLY A 96 -13.18 -2.07 -2.12
N SER A 97 -14.25 -1.69 -1.42
CA SER A 97 -14.47 -0.33 -0.95
C SER A 97 -13.84 -0.13 0.42
N LEU A 98 -13.59 1.12 0.78
CA LEU A 98 -12.90 1.47 2.02
C LEU A 98 -13.79 1.19 3.25
N SER A 99 -13.30 0.33 4.15
CA SER A 99 -13.99 0.01 5.39
C SER A 99 -13.77 1.13 6.43
N LYS A 100 -14.84 1.80 6.85
CA LYS A 100 -14.82 2.91 7.83
C LYS A 100 -14.93 2.43 9.29
N THR A 101 -14.41 1.27 9.64
CA THR A 101 -14.55 0.76 11.02
C THR A 101 -13.44 1.28 11.93
N TRP A 102 -13.84 1.87 13.07
CA TRP A 102 -12.95 2.32 14.15
C TRP A 102 -12.45 1.17 15.05
N GLN A 103 -12.61 -0.08 14.62
CA GLN A 103 -12.23 -1.24 15.42
C GLN A 103 -10.70 -1.40 15.45
N LEU A 104 -10.20 -2.16 16.41
CA LEU A 104 -8.82 -2.68 16.46
C LEU A 104 -8.82 -4.01 15.69
N PRO A 105 -8.67 -4.01 14.35
CA PRO A 105 -8.90 -5.20 13.54
C PRO A 105 -7.96 -6.35 13.87
N TYR A 106 -6.82 -6.08 14.52
CA TYR A 106 -5.78 -7.05 14.85
C TYR A 106 -5.68 -7.35 16.35
N SER A 107 -6.70 -6.95 17.12
CA SER A 107 -6.78 -7.23 18.56
C SER A 107 -6.90 -8.73 18.89
N THR A 108 -7.42 -9.54 17.96
CA THR A 108 -7.44 -11.00 18.08
C THR A 108 -6.20 -11.61 17.43
N GLU A 109 -5.64 -12.64 18.08
CA GLU A 109 -4.48 -13.37 17.54
C GLU A 109 -4.80 -13.99 16.17
N GLU A 110 -6.04 -14.45 15.97
CA GLU A 110 -6.49 -15.00 14.69
C GLU A 110 -6.38 -13.98 13.55
N ASN A 111 -6.86 -12.75 13.76
CA ASN A 111 -6.76 -11.71 12.74
C ASN A 111 -5.31 -11.28 12.53
N ALA A 112 -4.52 -11.18 13.61
CA ALA A 112 -3.10 -10.85 13.53
C ALA A 112 -2.32 -11.87 12.68
N VAL A 113 -2.53 -13.18 12.93
CA VAL A 113 -1.91 -14.27 12.16
C VAL A 113 -2.34 -14.21 10.69
N LYS A 114 -3.65 -14.09 10.42
CA LYS A 114 -4.18 -14.03 9.05
C LYS A 114 -3.55 -12.88 8.25
N THR A 115 -3.44 -11.69 8.85
CA THR A 115 -2.80 -10.54 8.22
C THR A 115 -1.29 -10.75 8.03
N ALA A 116 -0.58 -11.28 9.03
CA ALA A 116 0.85 -11.59 8.92
C ALA A 116 1.15 -12.60 7.81
N GLU A 117 0.33 -13.65 7.69
CA GLU A 117 0.44 -14.63 6.61
C GLU A 117 0.14 -14.01 5.25
N GLY A 118 -0.87 -13.14 5.17
CA GLY A 118 -1.18 -12.37 3.97
C GLY A 118 0.00 -11.53 3.50
N MET A 119 0.61 -10.76 4.41
CA MET A 119 1.83 -9.98 4.16
C MET A 119 2.98 -10.85 3.66
N LYS A 120 3.20 -12.02 4.29
CA LYS A 120 4.24 -12.96 3.87
C LYS A 120 3.99 -13.50 2.46
N LYS A 121 2.76 -13.93 2.16
CA LYS A 121 2.36 -14.42 0.82
C LYS A 121 2.50 -13.32 -0.24
N TRP A 122 2.13 -12.09 0.11
CA TRP A 122 2.28 -10.93 -0.77
C TRP A 122 3.75 -10.67 -1.11
N LEU A 123 4.63 -10.65 -0.11
CA LEU A 123 6.08 -10.51 -0.31
C LEU A 123 6.67 -11.63 -1.17
N GLN A 124 6.24 -12.87 -0.95
CA GLN A 124 6.70 -14.01 -1.74
C GLN A 124 6.32 -13.89 -3.21
N LYS A 125 5.07 -13.49 -3.50
CA LYS A 125 4.62 -13.25 -4.87
C LYS A 125 5.44 -12.16 -5.56
N ARG A 126 5.78 -11.08 -4.86
CA ARG A 126 6.60 -9.99 -5.43
C ARG A 126 8.03 -10.41 -5.72
N ARG A 127 8.67 -11.16 -4.81
CA ARG A 127 10.04 -11.65 -5.00
C ARG A 127 10.14 -12.73 -6.08
N GLY A 128 9.10 -13.54 -6.26
CA GLY A 128 9.02 -14.54 -7.34
C GLY A 128 8.61 -13.98 -8.70
N ALA A 129 8.14 -12.72 -8.75
CA ALA A 129 7.76 -12.01 -9.97
C ALA A 129 8.82 -11.00 -10.44
N GLN A 130 9.97 -10.92 -9.76
CA GLN A 130 11.14 -10.23 -10.29
C GLN A 130 11.78 -11.13 -11.36
N PRO A 131 11.97 -10.65 -12.61
CA PRO A 131 12.75 -11.36 -13.62
C PRO A 131 14.23 -11.50 -13.21
#